data_AF-A0A258S9Q1-F1
#
_entry.id   AF-A0A258S9Q1-F1
#
_cell.length_a   1.000
_cell.length_b   1.000
_cell.length_c   1.000
_cell.angle_alpha   90.00
_cell.angle_beta   90.00
_cell.angle_gamma   90.00
#
_symmetry.space_group_name_H-M   'P 1'
#
loop_
_entity.id
_entity.type
_entity.pdbx_description
1 polymer ?
#
loop_
_entity_poly.entity_id
_entity_poly.type
_entity_poly.pdbx_seq_one_letter_code
_entity_poly.pdbx_strand_id
1 'polypeptide(L)'
;MVRSDASTWERSSCGTCSCNCYECRFASKTGHLSATGDTPHHNVQKYGMNFSNSPHHFDFDLDEGIRIQVIEKLEASPLLPLQPGVGPRESGVYALYFKGNLVYVGKASKETTKSGRTLRARLAEHISKIRKRQNIDLADVQCRYLTFSSEWWVFAAEYALIVHYAPAWNYSGFGSKTPGAGRPGTGIVGRWNELFPPLKG
;
A
#
# COMPACT_ATOMS: atom_id res chain seq x y z
N MET A 1 -6.31 -26.69 58.72
CA MET A 1 -7.52 -25.91 58.42
C MET A 1 -7.30 -25.28 57.05
N VAL A 2 -8.00 -25.83 56.04
CA VAL A 2 -8.27 -25.33 54.67
C VAL A 2 -7.05 -24.94 53.80
N ARG A 3 -6.44 -25.86 53.03
CA ARG A 3 -6.82 -26.34 51.67
C ARG A 3 -7.10 -25.22 50.65
N SER A 4 -6.09 -24.95 49.82
CA SER A 4 -6.15 -24.27 48.54
C SER A 4 -6.63 -25.24 47.46
N ASP A 5 -7.76 -24.93 46.83
CA ASP A 5 -8.22 -25.60 45.61
C ASP A 5 -8.90 -24.61 44.65
N ALA A 6 -8.84 -25.01 43.38
CA ALA A 6 -9.00 -24.24 42.16
C ALA A 6 -10.36 -23.54 41.97
N SER A 7 -10.32 -22.40 41.27
CA SER A 7 -11.40 -22.01 40.36
C SER A 7 -10.87 -21.79 38.96
N THR A 8 -11.53 -22.48 38.05
CA THR A 8 -11.31 -22.72 36.64
C THR A 8 -11.44 -21.44 35.80
N TRP A 9 -10.42 -21.14 35.00
CA TRP A 9 -10.55 -20.20 33.88
C TRP A 9 -10.97 -20.97 32.62
N GLU A 10 -12.25 -20.87 32.26
CA GLU A 10 -12.74 -21.31 30.96
C GLU A 10 -12.08 -20.49 29.85
N ARG A 11 -11.44 -21.21 28.93
CA ARG A 11 -10.82 -20.66 27.74
C ARG A 11 -11.90 -20.55 26.66
N SER A 12 -12.58 -19.40 26.60
CA SER A 12 -13.44 -19.07 25.47
C SER A 12 -12.58 -18.54 24.32
N SER A 13 -12.36 -19.43 23.37
CA SER A 13 -11.73 -19.20 22.08
C SER A 13 -12.55 -18.19 21.26
N CYS A 14 -12.11 -16.93 21.16
CA CYS A 14 -12.57 -16.05 20.08
C CYS A 14 -11.58 -16.17 18.91
N GLY A 15 -11.93 -17.04 17.98
CA GLY A 15 -11.32 -17.10 16.66
C GLY A 15 -11.69 -15.86 15.85
N THR A 16 -10.77 -15.49 14.95
CA THR A 16 -10.97 -14.61 13.79
C THR A 16 -11.32 -13.14 14.04
N CYS A 17 -10.28 -12.29 14.13
CA CYS A 17 -10.12 -11.13 13.25
C CYS A 17 -8.73 -10.49 13.45
N SER A 18 -7.85 -10.65 12.46
CA SER A 18 -6.71 -9.74 12.25
C SER A 18 -6.97 -9.03 10.92
N CYS A 19 -7.96 -8.14 10.95
CA CYS A 19 -8.20 -7.18 9.89
C CYS A 19 -7.72 -5.82 10.40
N ASN A 20 -6.75 -5.24 9.69
CA ASN A 20 -6.32 -3.87 9.89
C ASN A 20 -7.44 -2.98 9.30
N CYS A 21 -8.36 -2.52 10.14
CA CYS A 21 -9.54 -1.77 9.73
C CYS A 21 -9.20 -0.29 9.55
N TYR A 22 -9.16 0.17 8.29
CA TYR A 22 -9.39 1.58 7.93
C TYR A 22 -10.71 1.80 7.17
N GLU A 23 -11.51 0.75 6.93
CA GLU A 23 -12.72 0.84 6.10
C GLU A 23 -13.98 0.29 6.79
N CYS A 24 -14.56 1.07 7.69
CA CYS A 24 -15.95 0.85 8.10
C CYS A 24 -16.58 2.18 8.51
N ARG A 25 -17.12 2.92 7.54
CA ARG A 25 -18.29 3.82 7.65
C ARG A 25 -18.38 4.70 6.40
N PHE A 26 -19.11 4.29 5.37
CA PHE A 26 -19.88 5.21 4.52
C PHE A 26 -20.92 4.39 3.77
N ALA A 27 -22.17 4.43 4.27
CA ALA A 27 -23.33 3.97 3.52
C ALA A 27 -24.52 4.90 3.79
N SER A 28 -24.95 5.56 2.71
CA SER A 28 -26.29 6.08 2.41
C SER A 28 -26.90 7.19 3.29
N LYS A 29 -27.21 8.33 2.64
CA LYS A 29 -28.60 8.68 2.28
C LYS A 29 -28.66 9.79 1.22
N THR A 30 -29.56 9.56 0.27
CA THR A 30 -29.90 10.39 -0.89
C THR A 30 -30.85 11.52 -0.50
N GLY A 31 -30.75 12.67 -1.19
CA GLY A 31 -31.67 13.80 -1.06
C GLY A 31 -31.52 14.75 -2.25
N HIS A 32 -32.58 14.86 -3.04
CA HIS A 32 -32.75 15.60 -4.28
C HIS A 32 -33.02 17.09 -4.01
N LEU A 33 -32.48 18.03 -4.81
CA LEU A 33 -33.14 19.28 -5.24
C LEU A 33 -32.26 20.12 -6.20
N SER A 34 -32.98 20.91 -6.99
CA SER A 34 -32.73 21.44 -8.34
C SER A 34 -31.95 22.75 -8.44
N ALA A 35 -31.51 23.01 -9.67
CA ALA A 35 -30.60 24.07 -10.11
C ALA A 35 -31.19 25.49 -10.11
N THR A 36 -30.36 26.47 -9.76
CA THR A 36 -30.25 27.77 -10.44
C THR A 36 -28.78 28.19 -10.43
N GLY A 37 -28.32 28.79 -11.53
CA GLY A 37 -26.91 29.06 -11.80
C GLY A 37 -26.39 30.28 -11.05
N ASP A 38 -25.11 30.21 -10.70
CA ASP A 38 -24.12 31.29 -10.68
C ASP A 38 -22.75 30.66 -10.34
N THR A 39 -21.78 30.75 -11.24
CA THR A 39 -20.36 30.50 -10.90
C THR A 39 -19.82 31.75 -10.22
N PRO A 40 -19.12 31.68 -9.07
CA PRO A 40 -17.66 31.53 -9.20
C PRO A 40 -16.90 30.93 -7.97
N HIS A 41 -15.64 30.54 -8.21
CA HIS A 41 -14.53 30.30 -7.27
C HIS A 41 -14.67 29.25 -6.14
N HIS A 42 -13.74 28.28 -6.16
CA HIS A 42 -13.33 27.32 -5.12
C HIS A 42 -14.15 27.29 -3.81
N ASN A 43 -15.11 26.38 -3.75
CA ASN A 43 -15.90 26.10 -2.56
C ASN A 43 -15.26 24.97 -1.73
N VAL A 44 -14.32 25.32 -0.84
CA VAL A 44 -13.73 24.43 0.18
C VAL A 44 -14.55 24.46 1.49
N GLN A 45 -15.85 24.78 1.43
CA GLN A 45 -16.70 24.89 2.63
C GLN A 45 -17.92 23.97 2.63
N LYS A 46 -18.05 23.03 1.67
CA LYS A 46 -19.28 22.22 1.54
C LYS A 46 -19.41 21.04 2.51
N TYR A 47 -18.36 20.68 3.25
CA TYR A 47 -18.43 19.67 4.31
C TYR A 47 -17.84 20.24 5.59
N GLY A 48 -18.68 20.89 6.39
CA GLY A 48 -18.32 21.42 7.71
C GLY A 48 -17.92 20.29 8.65
N MET A 49 -16.61 20.04 8.73
CA MET A 49 -15.97 19.40 9.87
C MET A 49 -15.07 20.46 10.49
N ASN A 50 -15.50 21.03 11.61
CA ASN A 50 -14.66 21.90 12.43
C ASN A 50 -13.41 21.11 12.83
N PHE A 51 -12.22 21.57 12.42
CA PHE A 51 -10.97 21.12 13.02
C PHE A 51 -11.06 21.39 14.52
N SER A 52 -10.87 20.36 15.33
CA SER A 52 -11.13 20.46 16.76
C SER A 52 -10.17 21.49 17.37
N ASN A 53 -10.70 22.54 18.00
CA ASN A 53 -9.97 23.44 18.91
C ASN A 53 -9.55 22.72 20.21
N SER A 54 -9.30 21.41 20.14
CA SER A 54 -8.80 20.63 21.27
C SER A 54 -7.39 21.10 21.58
N PRO A 55 -7.07 21.44 22.84
CA PRO A 55 -5.71 21.76 23.26
C PRO A 55 -4.75 20.57 23.13
N HIS A 56 -5.29 19.37 22.82
CA HIS A 56 -4.53 18.15 22.54
C HIS A 56 -4.43 17.81 21.05
N HIS A 57 -4.97 18.64 20.15
CA HIS A 57 -4.82 18.45 18.71
C HIS A 57 -3.44 18.96 18.27
N PHE A 58 -2.62 18.04 17.75
CA PHE A 58 -1.38 18.35 17.08
C PHE A 58 -1.42 17.69 15.71
N ASP A 59 -1.29 18.51 14.68
CA ASP A 59 -1.16 18.03 13.31
C ASP A 59 0.30 18.10 12.91
N PHE A 60 0.90 16.93 12.69
CA PHE A 60 2.28 16.83 12.26
C PHE A 60 2.29 16.64 10.75
N ASP A 61 2.43 17.74 10.01
CA ASP A 61 2.59 17.71 8.56
C ASP A 61 4.00 17.23 8.19
N LEU A 62 4.24 15.95 8.45
CA LEU A 62 5.40 15.20 8.00
C LEU A 62 5.43 15.11 6.47
N ASP A 63 4.29 15.35 5.82
CA ASP A 63 4.04 14.99 4.46
C ASP A 63 4.67 15.98 3.48
N GLU A 64 4.56 17.30 3.67
CA GLU A 64 5.05 18.23 2.64
C GLU A 64 6.57 18.21 2.44
N GLY A 65 7.35 18.31 3.51
CA GLY A 65 8.82 18.41 3.43
C GLY A 65 9.51 17.13 2.96
N ILE A 66 9.01 15.96 3.37
CA ILE A 66 9.57 14.66 2.96
C ILE A 66 9.10 14.28 1.58
N ARG A 67 7.84 14.57 1.24
CA ARG A 67 7.27 14.27 -0.08
C ARG A 67 8.10 14.92 -1.17
N ILE A 68 8.43 16.21 -1.05
CA ILE A 68 9.27 16.91 -2.04
C ILE A 68 10.63 16.22 -2.19
N GLN A 69 11.37 16.01 -1.09
CA GLN A 69 12.70 15.40 -1.15
C GLN A 69 12.69 13.98 -1.72
N VAL A 70 11.72 13.15 -1.32
CA VAL A 70 11.59 11.76 -1.80
C VAL A 70 11.18 11.73 -3.27
N ILE A 71 10.26 12.60 -3.70
CA ILE A 71 9.85 12.71 -5.10
C ILE A 71 11.03 13.13 -5.96
N GLU A 72 11.67 14.25 -5.64
CA GLU A 72 12.82 14.76 -6.40
C GLU A 72 13.91 13.72 -6.49
N LYS A 73 14.22 13.05 -5.38
CA LYS A 73 15.25 12.00 -5.36
C LYS A 73 14.85 10.79 -6.19
N LEU A 74 13.58 10.37 -6.14
CA LEU A 74 13.09 9.25 -6.95
C LEU A 74 13.12 9.62 -8.44
N GLU A 75 12.67 10.81 -8.81
CA GLU A 75 12.63 11.27 -10.20
C GLU A 75 14.03 11.49 -10.80
N ALA A 76 15.00 11.92 -9.99
CA ALA A 76 16.39 12.02 -10.40
C ALA A 76 17.11 10.66 -10.41
N SER A 77 16.55 9.63 -9.77
CA SER A 77 17.20 8.31 -9.72
C SER A 77 17.15 7.59 -11.07
N PRO A 78 18.16 6.75 -11.39
CA PRO A 78 18.20 5.99 -12.63
C PRO A 78 16.95 5.11 -12.80
N LEU A 79 16.30 5.21 -13.95
CA LEU A 79 15.25 4.29 -14.35
C LEU A 79 15.89 3.03 -14.94
N LEU A 80 15.66 1.88 -14.32
CA LEU A 80 16.32 0.62 -14.65
C LEU A 80 15.32 -0.38 -15.22
N PRO A 81 15.72 -1.29 -16.13
CA PRO A 81 14.88 -2.43 -16.49
C PRO A 81 14.56 -3.31 -15.26
N LEU A 82 13.33 -3.80 -15.15
CA LEU A 82 12.97 -4.75 -14.10
C LEU A 82 13.47 -6.15 -14.48
N GLN A 83 14.70 -6.48 -14.08
CA GLN A 83 15.36 -7.74 -14.45
C GLN A 83 15.89 -8.52 -13.25
N PRO A 84 16.12 -9.85 -13.37
CA PRO A 84 16.69 -10.64 -12.28
C PRO A 84 17.97 -10.03 -11.71
N GLY A 85 18.06 -9.97 -10.39
CA GLY A 85 19.22 -9.41 -9.68
C GLY A 85 19.21 -7.90 -9.48
N VAL A 86 18.22 -7.18 -10.04
CA VAL A 86 18.06 -5.73 -9.83
C VAL A 86 17.86 -5.38 -8.36
N GLY A 87 18.42 -4.26 -7.95
CA GLY A 87 18.32 -3.73 -6.60
C GLY A 87 19.33 -4.30 -5.59
N PRO A 88 19.61 -3.55 -4.52
CA PRO A 88 20.55 -3.94 -3.47
C PRO A 88 19.91 -4.90 -2.45
N ARG A 89 20.75 -5.49 -1.60
CA ARG A 89 20.33 -6.28 -0.44
C ARG A 89 20.08 -5.38 0.79
N GLU A 90 19.32 -4.31 0.58
CA GLU A 90 19.03 -3.26 1.56
C GLU A 90 17.53 -3.02 1.72
N SER A 91 17.17 -2.32 2.80
CA SER A 91 15.84 -1.77 2.99
C SER A 91 15.64 -0.53 2.14
N GLY A 92 14.40 -0.24 1.77
CA GLY A 92 14.08 0.93 0.97
C GLY A 92 12.72 0.88 0.30
N VAL A 93 12.48 1.87 -0.55
CA VAL A 93 11.28 1.96 -1.40
C VAL A 93 11.64 1.69 -2.85
N TYR A 94 10.67 1.21 -3.62
CA TYR A 94 10.77 1.03 -5.06
C TYR A 94 9.47 1.46 -5.74
N ALA A 95 9.62 1.97 -6.96
CA ALA A 95 8.52 2.27 -7.86
C ALA A 95 8.65 1.39 -9.12
N LEU A 96 7.53 0.83 -9.58
CA LEU A 96 7.45 0.10 -10.85
C LEU A 96 6.75 0.97 -11.88
N TYR A 97 7.30 0.92 -13.09
CA TYR A 97 6.78 1.62 -14.25
C TYR A 97 6.38 0.60 -15.29
N PHE A 98 5.17 0.69 -15.83
CA PHE A 98 4.71 -0.15 -16.93
C PHE A 98 4.41 0.75 -18.13
N LYS A 99 5.10 0.51 -19.25
CA LYS A 99 5.02 1.35 -20.45
C LYS A 99 5.21 2.85 -20.12
N GLY A 100 6.22 3.16 -19.31
CA GLY A 100 6.57 4.52 -18.90
C GLY A 100 5.73 5.12 -17.76
N ASN A 101 4.61 4.50 -17.38
CA ASN A 101 3.73 5.03 -16.32
C ASN A 101 4.07 4.42 -14.97
N LEU A 102 4.20 5.25 -13.92
CA LEU A 102 4.34 4.77 -12.55
C LEU A 102 3.04 4.07 -12.12
N VAL A 103 3.09 2.74 -11.99
CA VAL A 103 1.91 1.91 -11.71
C VAL A 103 1.88 1.37 -10.30
N TYR A 104 3.03 1.25 -9.63
CA TYR A 104 3.10 0.70 -8.28
C TYR A 104 4.25 1.31 -7.48
N VAL A 105 4.00 1.54 -6.19
CA VAL A 105 5.03 1.85 -5.19
C VAL A 105 4.98 0.80 -4.09
N GLY A 106 6.13 0.33 -3.63
CA GLY A 106 6.20 -0.52 -2.45
C GLY A 106 7.51 -0.37 -1.71
N LYS A 107 7.59 -1.05 -0.56
CA LYS A 107 8.80 -1.10 0.25
C LYS A 107 9.36 -2.50 0.52
N ALA A 108 10.61 -2.52 0.97
CA ALA A 108 11.27 -3.65 1.59
C ALA A 108 11.95 -3.20 2.89
N SER A 109 11.75 -3.96 3.96
CA SER A 109 12.26 -3.67 5.30
C SER A 109 12.84 -4.93 5.92
N LYS A 110 14.05 -4.82 6.46
CA LYS A 110 14.72 -5.91 7.18
C LYS A 110 14.12 -6.13 8.56
N GLU A 111 13.66 -5.07 9.21
CA GLU A 111 13.23 -5.11 10.61
C GLU A 111 11.78 -5.53 10.80
N THR A 112 10.87 -5.10 9.91
CA THR A 112 9.43 -5.25 10.13
C THR A 112 8.79 -6.48 9.48
N THR A 113 9.56 -7.25 8.68
CA THR A 113 9.09 -8.53 8.16
C THR A 113 9.85 -9.66 8.86
N LYS A 114 9.13 -10.67 9.38
CA LYS A 114 9.69 -11.94 9.91
C LYS A 114 10.71 -12.65 9.00
N SER A 115 10.89 -12.15 7.78
CA SER A 115 11.69 -12.67 6.70
C SER A 115 12.89 -11.79 6.31
N GLY A 116 13.13 -10.63 6.95
CA GLY A 116 14.28 -9.78 6.66
C GLY A 116 14.41 -9.36 5.18
N ARG A 117 13.29 -9.00 4.53
CA ARG A 117 13.26 -8.85 3.07
C ARG A 117 13.98 -7.58 2.60
N THR A 118 14.78 -7.75 1.57
CA THR A 118 15.51 -6.68 0.87
C THR A 118 14.79 -6.23 -0.40
N LEU A 119 15.18 -5.07 -0.94
CA LEU A 119 14.71 -4.58 -2.23
C LEU A 119 14.87 -5.64 -3.33
N ARG A 120 16.06 -6.26 -3.43
CA ARG A 120 16.32 -7.35 -4.39
C ARG A 120 15.32 -8.50 -4.27
N ALA A 121 15.04 -8.94 -3.04
CA ALA A 121 14.10 -10.04 -2.80
C ALA A 121 12.68 -9.66 -3.23
N ARG A 122 12.23 -8.44 -2.91
CA ARG A 122 10.90 -7.96 -3.29
C ARG A 122 10.73 -7.76 -4.79
N LEU A 123 11.73 -7.17 -5.45
CA LEU A 123 11.72 -7.01 -6.91
C LEU A 123 11.72 -8.37 -7.61
N ALA A 124 12.44 -9.38 -7.08
CA ALA A 124 12.39 -10.75 -7.59
C ALA A 124 11.00 -11.41 -7.44
N GLU A 125 10.28 -11.17 -6.34
CA GLU A 125 8.90 -11.62 -6.17
C GLU A 125 7.99 -11.04 -7.28
N HIS A 126 8.13 -9.74 -7.57
CA HIS A 126 7.36 -9.08 -8.63
C HIS A 126 7.71 -9.58 -10.03
N ILE A 127 8.99 -9.78 -10.33
CA ILE A 127 9.44 -10.40 -11.59
C ILE A 127 8.77 -11.77 -11.78
N SER A 128 8.78 -12.61 -10.75
CA SER A 128 8.14 -13.94 -10.78
C SER A 128 6.63 -13.84 -10.98
N LYS A 129 5.98 -12.85 -10.34
CA LYS A 129 4.53 -12.61 -10.49
C LYS A 129 4.18 -12.17 -11.91
N ILE A 130 4.91 -11.21 -12.47
CA ILE A 130 4.68 -10.65 -13.82
C ILE A 130 4.88 -11.70 -14.91
N ARG A 131 5.97 -12.48 -14.84
CA ARG A 131 6.27 -13.55 -15.82
C ARG A 131 5.19 -14.62 -15.94
N LYS A 132 4.31 -14.75 -14.95
CA LYS A 132 3.22 -15.74 -14.92
C LYS A 132 1.88 -15.15 -15.34
N ARG A 133 1.83 -13.94 -15.91
CA ARG A 133 0.60 -13.27 -16.33
C ARG A 133 0.51 -13.08 -17.84
N GLN A 134 -0.71 -12.94 -18.31
CA GLN A 134 -1.05 -12.50 -19.66
C GLN A 134 -1.11 -10.97 -19.74
N ASN A 135 -1.05 -10.43 -20.96
CA ASN A 135 -1.20 -9.00 -21.28
C ASN A 135 -0.12 -8.08 -20.68
N ILE A 136 0.99 -8.65 -20.20
CA ILE A 136 2.14 -7.92 -19.67
C ILE A 136 3.41 -8.69 -19.97
N ASP A 137 4.41 -8.00 -20.52
CA ASP A 137 5.77 -8.51 -20.66
C ASP A 137 6.67 -7.84 -19.62
N LEU A 138 7.67 -8.57 -19.11
CA LEU A 138 8.67 -8.02 -18.22
C LEU A 138 9.52 -6.93 -18.91
N ALA A 139 9.72 -7.02 -20.23
CA ALA A 139 10.45 -6.03 -21.02
C ALA A 139 9.78 -4.64 -21.01
N ASP A 140 8.46 -4.59 -20.78
CA ASP A 140 7.69 -3.35 -20.67
C ASP A 140 7.71 -2.74 -19.26
N VAL A 141 8.43 -3.38 -18.32
CA VAL A 141 8.45 -2.99 -16.91
C VAL A 141 9.83 -2.51 -16.49
N GLN A 142 9.85 -1.33 -15.87
CA GLN A 142 11.04 -0.69 -15.33
C GLN A 142 10.86 -0.43 -13.85
N CYS A 143 11.95 -0.10 -13.15
CA CYS A 143 11.90 0.27 -11.75
C CYS A 143 12.88 1.37 -11.39
N ARG A 144 12.54 2.07 -10.32
CA ARG A 144 13.43 2.94 -9.53
C ARG A 144 13.40 2.45 -8.09
N TYR A 145 14.48 2.69 -7.34
CA TYR A 145 14.53 2.39 -5.92
C TYR A 145 15.41 3.39 -5.17
N LEU A 146 15.09 3.62 -3.90
CA LEU A 146 15.86 4.42 -2.97
C LEU A 146 16.10 3.60 -1.69
N THR A 147 17.33 3.64 -1.17
CA THR A 147 17.67 3.02 0.12
C THR A 147 17.72 4.08 1.23
N PHE A 148 17.48 3.64 2.46
CA PHE A 148 17.45 4.53 3.62
C PHE A 148 18.21 3.87 4.77
N SER A 149 18.87 4.70 5.58
CA SER A 149 19.60 4.24 6.76
C SER A 149 18.68 3.92 7.95
N SER A 150 17.45 4.46 7.96
CA SER A 150 16.44 4.22 9.00
C SER A 150 15.16 3.70 8.39
N GLU A 151 14.57 2.68 9.03
CA GLU A 151 13.32 2.07 8.61
C GLU A 151 12.15 3.04 8.67
N TRP A 152 12.13 3.99 9.63
CA TRP A 152 11.09 5.01 9.73
C TRP A 152 10.91 5.80 8.41
N TRP A 153 12.03 6.14 7.78
CA TRP A 153 12.02 6.85 6.49
C TRP A 153 11.50 5.99 5.35
N VAL A 154 11.68 4.67 5.41
CA VAL A 154 11.10 3.75 4.41
C VAL A 154 9.57 3.78 4.46
N PHE A 155 8.98 3.82 5.66
CA PHE A 155 7.53 3.93 5.84
C PHE A 155 7.00 5.28 5.35
N ALA A 156 7.62 6.37 5.79
CA ALA A 156 7.21 7.72 5.40
C ALA A 156 7.33 7.94 3.89
N ALA A 157 8.43 7.51 3.27
CA ALA A 157 8.66 7.63 1.84
C ALA A 157 7.64 6.83 1.01
N GLU A 158 7.33 5.58 1.41
CA GLU A 158 6.31 4.77 0.71
C GLU A 158 4.95 5.47 0.76
N TYR A 159 4.54 5.95 1.94
CA TYR A 159 3.28 6.64 2.12
C TYR A 159 3.20 7.91 1.26
N ALA A 160 4.20 8.78 1.36
CA ALA A 160 4.27 10.03 0.61
C ALA A 160 4.19 9.81 -0.91
N LEU A 161 4.89 8.79 -1.42
CA LEU A 161 4.86 8.43 -2.84
C LEU A 161 3.48 7.88 -3.27
N ILE A 162 2.84 7.04 -2.46
CA ILE A 162 1.51 6.51 -2.77
C ILE A 162 0.46 7.63 -2.77
N VAL A 163 0.50 8.52 -1.79
CA VAL A 163 -0.42 9.68 -1.71
C VAL A 163 -0.22 10.61 -2.90
N HIS A 164 1.03 10.90 -3.27
CA HIS A 164 1.33 11.80 -4.37
C HIS A 164 0.95 11.25 -5.74
N TYR A 165 1.34 10.00 -6.04
CA TYR A 165 1.17 9.43 -7.38
C TYR A 165 -0.13 8.64 -7.58
N ALA A 166 -0.82 8.26 -6.49
CA ALA A 166 -1.99 7.39 -6.50
C ALA A 166 -1.90 6.20 -7.51
N PRO A 167 -0.85 5.35 -7.43
CA PRO A 167 -0.55 4.42 -8.51
C PRO A 167 -1.63 3.35 -8.69
N ALA A 168 -1.98 3.07 -9.95
CA ALA A 168 -3.12 2.21 -10.28
C ALA A 168 -3.05 0.78 -9.70
N TRP A 169 -1.86 0.27 -9.37
CA TRP A 169 -1.67 -1.08 -8.85
C TRP A 169 -1.63 -1.19 -7.32
N ASN A 170 -1.52 -0.07 -6.59
CA ASN A 170 -1.36 -0.11 -5.13
C ASN A 170 -2.58 -0.68 -4.38
N TYR A 171 -3.79 -0.44 -4.89
CA TYR A 171 -5.05 -0.89 -4.28
C TYR A 171 -5.80 -1.93 -5.12
N SER A 172 -5.17 -2.46 -6.18
CA SER A 172 -5.82 -3.38 -7.13
C SER A 172 -5.54 -4.87 -6.87
N GLY A 173 -4.75 -5.19 -5.84
CA GLY A 173 -4.34 -6.56 -5.49
C GLY A 173 -2.97 -6.99 -6.04
N PHE A 174 -2.23 -6.11 -6.70
CA PHE A 174 -0.86 -6.42 -7.15
C PHE A 174 0.13 -6.64 -5.99
N GLY A 175 0.06 -5.82 -4.94
CA GLY A 175 0.95 -5.97 -3.77
C GLY A 175 0.65 -7.21 -2.91
N SER A 176 -0.55 -7.80 -3.07
CA SER A 176 -0.99 -8.96 -2.30
C SER A 176 -0.21 -10.21 -2.67
N LYS A 177 0.23 -10.95 -1.65
CA LYS A 177 0.72 -12.32 -1.80
C LYS A 177 -0.44 -13.25 -2.08
N THR A 178 -0.22 -14.27 -2.91
CA THR A 178 -1.20 -15.35 -3.09
C THR A 178 -1.50 -15.97 -1.71
N PRO A 179 -2.78 -16.09 -1.30
CA PRO A 179 -3.12 -16.82 -0.09
C PRO A 179 -2.56 -18.24 -0.19
N GLY A 180 -1.91 -18.74 0.87
CA GLY A 180 -1.45 -20.13 0.91
C GLY A 180 -2.62 -21.11 0.75
N ALA A 181 -2.36 -22.28 0.17
CA ALA A 181 -3.32 -23.38 0.08
C ALA A 181 -3.85 -23.69 1.50
N GLY A 182 -5.10 -23.32 1.78
CA GLY A 182 -5.68 -23.42 3.13
C GLY A 182 -6.49 -22.21 3.60
N ARG A 183 -6.61 -21.14 2.79
CA ARG A 183 -7.59 -20.06 3.03
C ARG A 183 -8.69 -20.04 1.96
N PRO A 184 -9.65 -20.99 1.97
CA PRO A 184 -10.86 -20.89 1.16
C PRO A 184 -11.68 -19.68 1.65
N GLY A 185 -12.05 -18.76 0.74
CA GLY A 185 -12.95 -17.63 1.08
C GLY A 185 -12.60 -16.24 0.56
N THR A 186 -11.58 -16.04 -0.29
CA THR A 186 -11.32 -14.74 -0.93
C THR A 186 -11.60 -14.81 -2.43
N GLY A 187 -12.87 -15.05 -2.79
CA GLY A 187 -13.33 -15.08 -4.19
C GLY A 187 -13.30 -13.72 -4.90
N ILE A 188 -12.88 -12.66 -4.22
CA ILE A 188 -12.74 -11.33 -4.82
C ILE A 188 -11.44 -11.30 -5.63
N VAL A 189 -11.58 -11.43 -6.95
CA VAL A 189 -10.49 -11.24 -7.89
C VAL A 189 -10.17 -9.74 -7.90
N GLY A 190 -9.02 -9.35 -7.33
CA GLY A 190 -8.61 -7.95 -7.39
C GLY A 190 -8.44 -7.47 -8.84
N ARG A 191 -8.76 -6.20 -9.12
CA ARG A 191 -8.71 -5.56 -10.44
C ARG A 191 -7.43 -5.86 -11.24
N TRP A 192 -6.28 -6.01 -10.57
CA TRP A 192 -5.04 -6.38 -11.26
C TRP A 192 -5.08 -7.78 -11.88
N ASN A 193 -5.68 -8.76 -11.20
CA ASN A 193 -5.80 -10.12 -11.71
C ASN A 193 -6.78 -10.18 -12.90
N GLU A 194 -7.77 -9.30 -12.96
CA GLU A 194 -8.70 -9.19 -14.10
C GLU A 194 -7.97 -8.66 -15.34
N LEU A 195 -7.16 -7.61 -15.18
CA LEU A 195 -6.38 -7.00 -16.27
C LEU A 195 -5.22 -7.91 -16.72
N PHE A 196 -4.58 -8.59 -15.77
CA PHE A 196 -3.40 -9.43 -15.98
C PHE A 196 -3.66 -10.85 -15.45
N PRO A 197 -4.51 -11.63 -16.12
CA PRO A 197 -4.86 -12.97 -15.67
C PRO A 197 -3.63 -13.90 -15.73
N PRO A 198 -3.58 -14.97 -14.92
CA PRO A 198 -2.51 -15.95 -14.99
C PRO A 198 -2.38 -16.57 -16.39
N LEU A 199 -1.18 -16.90 -16.83
CA LEU A 199 -0.97 -17.69 -18.06
C LEU A 199 -1.81 -18.96 -18.00
N LYS A 200 -2.47 -19.30 -19.12
CA LYS A 200 -3.10 -20.61 -19.27
C LYS A 200 -1.97 -21.64 -19.41
N GLY A 201 -1.98 -22.65 -18.53
CA GLY A 201 -1.08 -23.81 -18.63
C GLY A 201 -1.50 -24.74 -19.76
#